data_AF-A0A6G0XXG2-F1
#
_entry.id   AF-A0A6G0XXG2-F1
#
_cell.length_a   1.000
_cell.length_b   1.000
_cell.length_c   1.000
_cell.angle_alpha   90.00
_cell.angle_beta   90.00
_cell.angle_gamma   90.00
#
_symmetry.space_group_name_H-M   'P 1'
#
loop_
_entity.id
_entity.type
_entity.pdbx_description
1 polymer ?
#
loop_
_entity_poly.entity_id
_entity_poly.type
_entity_poly.pdbx_seq_one_letter_code
_entity_poly.pdbx_strand_id
1 'polypeptide(L)'
;MLSILTLSVLCPIAKKHRTLVKRYAQFVFLRQQWTELYDFAKNNSHLTPLKDALGPFMAMSFPKKPLSTDEDDEIAAREAAFNDMVLLLLDTRSKVIKAAQVYHADSRLWEELDHVRSMLDDFLDMPSLNMVAKTVEYTSLKKMLPFRRVENPFQRWLMDCARLLGVQLV
;
A
#
# COMPACT_ATOMS: atom_id res chain seq x y z
N MET A 1 -17.04 12.70 -26.17
CA MET A 1 -15.63 12.27 -26.21
C MET A 1 -15.33 11.60 -24.88
N LEU A 2 -14.81 10.36 -24.84
CA LEU A 2 -14.50 9.68 -23.59
C LEU A 2 -13.14 10.19 -23.08
N SER A 3 -13.14 11.07 -22.08
CA SER A 3 -11.92 11.63 -21.51
C SER A 3 -11.13 10.53 -20.82
N ILE A 4 -10.01 10.16 -21.45
CA ILE A 4 -9.01 9.27 -20.88
C ILE A 4 -8.07 10.14 -20.05
N LEU A 5 -7.95 9.84 -18.77
CA LEU A 5 -7.05 10.53 -17.84
C LEU A 5 -5.76 9.73 -17.75
N THR A 6 -4.64 10.45 -17.91
CA THR A 6 -3.30 9.89 -17.82
C THR A 6 -2.63 10.44 -16.57
N LEU A 7 -2.35 9.57 -15.60
CA LEU A 7 -1.90 9.94 -14.27
C LEU A 7 -0.55 9.25 -14.03
N SER A 8 0.44 9.98 -13.53
CA SER A 8 1.75 9.41 -13.22
C SER A 8 1.87 9.10 -11.74
N VAL A 9 2.05 7.82 -11.40
CA VAL A 9 2.20 7.36 -10.02
C VAL A 9 3.60 6.79 -9.81
N LEU A 10 4.27 7.23 -8.75
CA LEU A 10 5.52 6.64 -8.30
C LEU A 10 5.23 5.46 -7.38
N CYS A 11 5.66 4.26 -7.76
CA CYS A 11 5.63 3.11 -6.85
C CYS A 11 6.96 3.06 -6.06
N PRO A 12 6.97 3.32 -4.75
CA PRO A 12 8.22 3.38 -3.98
C PRO A 12 8.96 2.04 -3.96
N ILE A 13 8.20 0.94 -3.94
CA ILE A 13 8.73 -0.42 -3.85
C ILE A 13 9.48 -0.80 -5.14
N ALA A 14 8.93 -0.46 -6.30
CA ALA A 14 9.52 -0.79 -7.59
C ALA A 14 10.54 0.26 -8.07
N LYS A 15 10.64 1.43 -7.40
CA LYS A 15 11.40 2.60 -7.85
C LYS A 15 11.13 2.96 -9.32
N LYS A 16 9.89 2.73 -9.78
CA LYS A 16 9.45 2.94 -11.16
C LYS A 16 8.26 3.87 -11.17
N HIS A 17 8.28 4.81 -12.11
CA HIS A 17 7.12 5.58 -12.50
C HIS A 17 6.18 4.66 -13.30
N ARG A 18 4.90 4.70 -12.97
CA ARG A 18 3.85 4.04 -13.75
C ARG A 18 2.87 5.09 -14.22
N THR A 19 2.49 4.96 -15.48
CA THR A 19 1.44 5.77 -16.08
C THR A 19 0.13 5.00 -15.97
N LEU A 20 -0.81 5.51 -15.19
CA LEU A 20 -2.16 5.00 -15.07
C LEU A 20 -3.02 5.68 -16.12
N VAL A 21 -3.71 4.87 -16.91
CA VAL A 21 -4.64 5.35 -17.93
C VAL A 21 -6.03 4.91 -17.50
N LYS A 22 -6.83 5.85 -16.98
CA LYS A 22 -8.17 5.55 -16.45
C LYS A 22 -9.22 6.47 -17.07
N ARG A 23 -10.44 5.97 -17.18
CA ARG A 23 -11.62 6.71 -17.67
C ARG A 23 -12.46 7.16 -16.50
N TYR A 24 -13.20 8.26 -16.68
CA TYR A 24 -14.19 8.75 -15.70
C TYR A 24 -15.09 7.64 -15.14
N ALA A 25 -15.63 6.79 -16.02
CA ALA A 25 -16.52 5.70 -15.64
C ALA A 25 -15.88 4.68 -14.68
N GLN A 26 -14.55 4.48 -14.76
CA GLN A 26 -13.85 3.56 -13.84
C GLN A 26 -13.78 4.14 -12.43
N PHE A 27 -13.58 5.46 -12.29
CA PHE A 27 -13.66 6.12 -10.98
C PHE A 27 -15.07 6.08 -10.40
N VAL A 28 -16.09 6.23 -11.26
CA VAL A 28 -17.51 6.13 -10.83
C VAL A 28 -17.79 4.72 -10.31
N PHE A 29 -17.39 3.70 -11.07
CA PHE A 29 -17.57 2.30 -10.69
C PHE A 29 -16.88 1.97 -9.36
N LEU A 30 -15.61 2.38 -9.20
CA LEU A 30 -14.89 2.20 -7.94
C LEU A 30 -15.63 2.88 -6.77
N ARG A 31 -16.10 4.12 -6.97
CA ARG A 31 -16.84 4.84 -5.93
C ARG A 31 -18.14 4.14 -5.56
N GLN A 32 -18.87 3.57 -6.53
CA GLN A 32 -20.09 2.80 -6.28
C GLN A 32 -19.80 1.57 -5.41
N GLN A 33 -18.83 0.74 -5.80
CA GLN A 33 -18.42 -0.45 -5.04
C GLN A 33 -18.00 -0.08 -3.60
N TRP A 34 -17.25 1.00 -3.45
CA TRP A 34 -16.80 1.46 -2.13
C TRP A 34 -17.90 2.08 -1.28
N THR A 35 -18.92 2.69 -1.91
CA THR A 35 -20.07 3.23 -1.18
C THR A 35 -20.82 2.10 -0.48
N GLU A 36 -21.07 0.99 -1.20
CA GLU A 36 -21.71 -0.20 -0.63
C GLU A 36 -20.92 -0.77 0.56
N LEU A 37 -19.59 -0.90 0.42
CA LEU A 37 -18.71 -1.37 1.50
C LEU A 37 -18.64 -0.38 2.67
N TYR A 38 -18.63 0.92 2.39
CA TYR A 38 -18.58 1.95 3.44
C TYR A 38 -19.87 1.98 4.25
N ASP A 39 -21.02 1.89 3.58
CA ASP A 39 -22.33 1.81 4.24
C ASP A 39 -22.47 0.53 5.05
N PHE A 40 -21.97 -0.59 4.52
CA PHE A 40 -21.88 -1.84 5.25
C PHE A 40 -20.99 -1.70 6.51
N ALA A 41 -19.79 -1.11 6.39
CA ALA A 41 -18.88 -0.90 7.51
C ALA A 41 -19.45 0.06 8.56
N LYS A 42 -20.22 1.08 8.15
CA LYS A 42 -20.87 2.03 9.05
C LYS A 42 -21.87 1.38 10.00
N ASN A 43 -22.54 0.31 9.55
CA ASN A 43 -23.52 -0.43 10.33
C ASN A 43 -22.90 -1.53 11.23
N ASN A 44 -21.59 -1.77 11.11
CA ASN A 44 -20.90 -2.84 11.82
C ASN A 44 -19.73 -2.27 12.65
N SER A 45 -19.87 -2.23 13.97
CA SER A 45 -18.86 -1.66 14.88
C SER A 45 -17.47 -2.29 14.74
N HIS A 46 -17.41 -3.60 14.48
CA HIS A 46 -16.16 -4.34 14.25
C HIS A 46 -15.42 -3.95 12.95
N LEU A 47 -16.07 -3.22 12.03
CA LEU A 47 -15.48 -2.73 10.79
C LEU A 47 -15.10 -1.25 10.83
N THR A 48 -15.03 -0.66 12.03
CA THR A 48 -14.58 0.73 12.22
C THR A 48 -13.25 1.04 11.50
N PRO A 49 -12.22 0.18 11.54
CA PRO A 49 -10.96 0.45 10.82
C PRO A 49 -11.13 0.58 9.31
N LEU A 50 -12.05 -0.20 8.72
CA LEU A 50 -12.37 -0.14 7.30
C LEU A 50 -13.08 1.17 6.96
N LYS A 51 -14.07 1.54 7.78
CA LYS A 51 -14.76 2.83 7.67
C LYS A 51 -13.77 4.00 7.75
N ASP A 52 -12.84 3.97 8.70
CA ASP A 52 -11.86 5.04 8.88
C ASP A 52 -10.88 5.14 7.69
N ALA A 53 -10.54 4.00 7.08
CA ALA A 53 -9.70 3.98 5.88
C ALA A 53 -10.43 4.56 4.66
N LEU A 54 -11.70 4.20 4.44
CA LEU A 54 -12.48 4.62 3.27
C LEU A 54 -13.10 6.02 3.41
N GLY A 55 -13.32 6.48 4.64
CA GLY A 55 -14.02 7.72 4.97
C GLY A 55 -13.49 8.97 4.25
N PRO A 56 -12.17 9.24 4.23
CA PRO A 56 -11.62 10.38 3.50
C PRO A 56 -12.00 10.40 2.02
N PHE A 57 -11.96 9.24 1.34
CA PHE A 57 -12.31 9.15 -0.08
C PHE A 57 -13.81 9.34 -0.33
N MET A 58 -14.65 8.82 0.57
CA MET A 58 -16.11 9.03 0.51
C MET A 58 -16.52 10.48 0.76
N ALA A 59 -15.79 11.21 1.61
CA ALA A 59 -16.04 12.61 1.92
C ALA A 59 -15.64 13.58 0.79
N MET A 60 -14.80 13.14 -0.14
CA MET A 60 -14.36 13.95 -1.28
C MET A 60 -15.50 14.19 -2.28
N SER A 61 -15.62 15.43 -2.77
CA SER A 61 -16.53 15.77 -3.86
C SER A 61 -16.09 15.07 -5.16
N PHE A 62 -17.00 14.36 -5.82
CA PHE A 62 -16.66 13.71 -7.08
C PHE A 62 -16.57 14.74 -8.22
N PRO A 63 -15.56 14.66 -9.11
CA PRO A 63 -15.48 15.56 -10.25
C PRO A 63 -16.71 15.42 -11.17
N LYS A 64 -17.13 16.54 -11.76
CA LYS A 64 -18.23 16.55 -12.74
C LYS A 64 -17.88 15.68 -13.94
N LYS A 65 -18.89 15.04 -14.51
CA LYS A 65 -18.75 14.27 -15.75
C LYS A 65 -18.21 15.16 -16.85
N PRO A 66 -17.20 14.72 -17.61
CA PRO A 66 -16.68 15.49 -18.74
C PRO A 66 -17.75 15.67 -19.82
N LEU A 67 -17.85 16.89 -20.34
CA LEU A 67 -18.75 17.27 -21.43
C LEU A 67 -17.92 17.59 -22.67
N SER A 68 -18.53 17.53 -23.85
CA SER A 68 -17.85 17.91 -25.09
C SER A 68 -17.64 19.42 -25.23
N THR A 69 -18.29 20.21 -24.38
CA THR A 69 -18.28 21.68 -24.38
C THR A 69 -17.45 22.24 -23.23
N ASP A 70 -16.68 21.40 -22.54
CA ASP A 70 -15.85 21.87 -21.42
C ASP A 70 -14.79 22.85 -21.93
N GLU A 71 -14.56 23.92 -21.18
CA GLU A 71 -13.45 24.85 -21.41
C GLU A 71 -12.13 24.28 -20.84
N ASP A 72 -10.99 24.76 -21.33
CA ASP A 72 -9.67 24.27 -20.92
C ASP A 72 -9.45 24.37 -19.39
N ASP A 73 -9.96 25.42 -18.76
CA ASP A 73 -9.90 25.61 -17.31
C ASP A 73 -10.71 24.54 -16.55
N GLU A 74 -11.87 24.13 -17.08
CA GLU A 74 -12.69 23.07 -16.48
C GLU A 74 -12.03 21.69 -16.63
N ILE A 75 -11.34 21.47 -17.75
CA ILE A 75 -10.55 20.27 -17.99
C ILE A 75 -9.39 20.20 -16.99
N ALA A 76 -8.61 21.28 -16.84
CA ALA A 76 -7.49 21.35 -15.90
C ALA A 76 -7.93 21.17 -14.44
N ALA A 77 -9.02 21.84 -14.03
CA ALA A 77 -9.57 21.68 -12.68
C ALA A 77 -10.01 20.23 -12.40
N ARG A 78 -10.59 19.57 -13.40
CA ARG A 78 -11.00 18.16 -13.31
C ARG A 78 -9.78 17.23 -13.20
N GLU A 79 -8.73 17.47 -13.98
CA GLU A 79 -7.49 16.70 -13.89
C GLU A 79 -6.84 16.83 -12.51
N ALA A 80 -6.77 18.05 -11.96
CA ALA A 80 -6.29 18.29 -10.60
C ALA A 80 -7.10 17.49 -9.57
N ALA A 81 -8.44 17.53 -9.64
CA ALA A 81 -9.29 16.77 -8.74
C ALA A 81 -9.09 15.24 -8.87
N PHE A 82 -8.87 14.72 -10.08
CA PHE A 82 -8.54 13.31 -10.26
C PHE A 82 -7.16 12.93 -9.74
N ASN A 83 -6.16 13.82 -9.84
CA ASN A 83 -4.87 13.62 -9.20
C ASN A 83 -5.02 13.52 -7.67
N ASP A 84 -5.79 14.41 -7.06
CA ASP A 84 -6.05 14.39 -5.62
C ASP A 84 -6.77 13.10 -5.19
N MET A 85 -7.75 12.65 -5.99
CA MET A 85 -8.40 11.37 -5.79
C MET A 85 -7.40 10.20 -5.79
N VAL A 86 -6.47 10.18 -6.74
CA VAL A 86 -5.47 9.10 -6.87
C VAL A 86 -4.50 9.10 -5.69
N LEU A 87 -4.06 10.27 -5.25
CA LEU A 87 -3.24 10.41 -4.03
C LEU A 87 -3.96 9.83 -2.81
N LEU A 88 -5.27 10.10 -2.71
CA LEU A 88 -6.09 9.57 -1.63
C LEU A 88 -6.30 8.05 -1.72
N LEU A 89 -6.43 7.49 -2.93
CA LEU A 89 -6.46 6.04 -3.13
C LEU A 89 -5.13 5.39 -2.70
N LEU A 90 -3.99 6.01 -2.99
CA LEU A 90 -2.67 5.53 -2.56
C LEU A 90 -2.47 5.58 -1.04
N ASP A 91 -2.94 6.65 -0.40
CA ASP A 91 -2.95 6.77 1.06
C ASP A 91 -3.87 5.70 1.69
N THR A 92 -5.08 5.54 1.15
CA THR A 92 -6.04 4.52 1.59
C THR A 92 -5.44 3.13 1.46
N ARG A 93 -4.79 2.82 0.35
CA ARG A 93 -4.08 1.55 0.13
C ARG A 93 -3.05 1.29 1.22
N SER A 94 -2.27 2.32 1.56
CA SER A 94 -1.24 2.24 2.59
C SER A 94 -1.82 1.98 3.98
N LYS A 95 -2.96 2.61 4.31
CA LYS A 95 -3.70 2.38 5.55
C LYS A 95 -4.28 0.97 5.63
N VAL A 96 -4.90 0.50 4.56
CA VAL A 96 -5.49 -0.85 4.47
C VAL A 96 -4.42 -1.93 4.64
N ILE A 97 -3.26 -1.79 3.98
CA ILE A 97 -2.13 -2.73 4.14
C ILE A 97 -1.64 -2.77 5.58
N LYS A 98 -1.46 -1.59 6.22
CA LYS A 98 -1.03 -1.53 7.62
C LYS A 98 -2.07 -2.12 8.57
N ALA A 99 -3.35 -1.84 8.33
CA ALA A 99 -4.44 -2.41 9.13
C ALA A 99 -4.46 -3.95 9.01
N ALA A 100 -4.36 -4.49 7.79
CA ALA A 100 -4.37 -5.93 7.53
C ALA A 100 -3.20 -6.69 8.21
N GLN A 101 -2.09 -6.01 8.53
CA GLN A 101 -0.97 -6.63 9.27
C GLN A 101 -1.25 -6.83 10.76
N VAL A 102 -2.21 -6.11 11.33
CA VAL A 102 -2.55 -6.16 12.75
C VAL A 102 -3.58 -7.26 13.04
N TYR A 103 -4.45 -7.56 12.07
CA TYR A 103 -5.54 -8.51 12.24
C TYR A 103 -5.19 -9.91 11.72
N HIS A 104 -5.74 -10.95 12.35
CA HIS A 104 -5.60 -12.33 11.89
C HIS A 104 -6.27 -12.55 10.53
N ALA A 105 -5.66 -13.41 9.70
CA ALA A 105 -6.15 -13.73 8.36
C ALA A 105 -7.59 -14.30 8.36
N ASP A 106 -7.97 -15.03 9.40
CA ASP A 106 -9.31 -15.62 9.52
C ASP A 106 -10.38 -14.64 10.04
N SER A 107 -10.00 -13.39 10.31
CA SER A 107 -10.97 -12.40 10.76
C SER A 107 -11.74 -11.81 9.59
N ARG A 108 -13.06 -11.65 9.75
CA ARG A 108 -13.90 -10.99 8.73
C ARG A 108 -13.37 -9.61 8.33
N LEU A 109 -12.82 -8.84 9.28
CA LEU A 109 -12.21 -7.54 8.97
C LEU A 109 -11.01 -7.68 8.03
N TRP A 110 -10.21 -8.73 8.19
CA TRP A 110 -9.08 -8.99 7.30
C TRP A 110 -9.57 -9.28 5.87
N GLU A 111 -10.62 -10.10 5.70
CA GLU A 111 -11.20 -10.39 4.38
C GLU A 111 -11.66 -9.11 3.66
N GLU A 112 -12.37 -8.22 4.38
CA GLU A 112 -12.84 -6.96 3.80
C GLU A 112 -11.67 -6.00 3.47
N LEU A 113 -10.65 -5.95 4.33
CA LEU A 113 -9.43 -5.17 4.07
C LEU A 113 -8.66 -5.74 2.86
N ASP A 114 -8.57 -7.06 2.74
CA ASP A 114 -7.92 -7.74 1.61
C ASP A 114 -8.69 -7.50 0.30
N HIS A 115 -10.02 -7.53 0.36
CA HIS A 115 -10.89 -7.21 -0.76
C HIS A 115 -10.68 -5.77 -1.25
N VAL A 116 -10.71 -4.78 -0.34
CA VAL A 116 -10.41 -3.38 -0.68
C VAL A 116 -9.00 -3.22 -1.24
N ARG A 117 -8.01 -3.91 -0.66
CA ARG A 117 -6.64 -3.91 -1.17
C ARG A 117 -6.57 -4.43 -2.60
N SER A 118 -7.25 -5.54 -2.90
CA SER A 118 -7.29 -6.12 -4.24
C SER A 118 -7.91 -5.16 -5.25
N MET A 119 -9.05 -4.54 -4.92
CA MET A 119 -9.67 -3.54 -5.79
C MET A 119 -8.74 -2.34 -6.05
N LEU A 120 -7.97 -1.91 -5.05
CA LEU A 120 -6.98 -0.84 -5.22
C LEU A 120 -5.80 -1.27 -6.07
N ASP A 121 -5.31 -2.49 -5.89
CA ASP A 121 -4.21 -3.02 -6.68
C ASP A 121 -4.60 -3.13 -8.15
N ASP A 122 -5.81 -3.62 -8.44
CA ASP A 122 -6.35 -3.69 -9.80
C ASP A 122 -6.61 -2.29 -10.38
N PHE A 123 -7.21 -1.39 -9.59
CA PHE A 123 -7.51 -0.04 -10.06
C PHE A 123 -6.22 0.78 -10.32
N LEU A 124 -5.21 0.67 -9.46
CA LEU A 124 -3.95 1.39 -9.57
C LEU A 124 -2.89 0.62 -10.37
N ASP A 125 -3.27 -0.48 -11.02
CA ASP A 125 -2.36 -1.38 -11.76
C ASP A 125 -1.07 -1.68 -10.96
N MET A 126 -1.21 -1.93 -9.65
CA MET A 126 -0.09 -2.19 -8.75
C MET A 126 0.28 -3.67 -8.80
N PRO A 127 1.58 -4.01 -8.79
CA PRO A 127 1.99 -5.40 -8.76
C PRO A 127 1.56 -6.01 -7.43
N SER A 128 0.92 -7.18 -7.50
CA SER A 128 0.60 -7.95 -6.30
C SER A 128 1.88 -8.24 -5.51
N LEU A 129 1.80 -8.19 -4.18
CA LEU A 129 2.94 -8.41 -3.28
C LEU A 129 3.67 -9.74 -3.58
N ASN A 130 2.93 -10.74 -4.05
CA ASN A 130 3.43 -12.06 -4.44
C ASN A 130 4.34 -12.02 -5.68
N MET A 131 4.11 -11.10 -6.62
CA MET A 131 5.00 -10.90 -7.76
C MET A 131 6.27 -10.11 -7.38
N VAL A 132 6.14 -9.17 -6.43
CA VAL A 132 7.29 -8.40 -5.94
C VAL A 132 8.25 -9.29 -5.15
N ALA A 133 7.73 -10.21 -4.31
CA ALA A 133 8.56 -11.16 -3.58
C ALA A 133 9.39 -12.10 -4.48
N LYS A 134 8.91 -12.40 -5.69
CA LYS A 134 9.66 -13.17 -6.70
C LYS A 134 10.68 -12.32 -7.48
N THR A 135 10.41 -11.03 -7.66
CA THR A 135 11.27 -10.13 -8.44
C THR A 135 12.37 -9.51 -7.59
N VAL A 136 12.06 -9.27 -6.31
CA VAL A 136 13.01 -8.88 -5.28
C VAL A 136 13.46 -10.17 -4.61
N GLU A 137 14.31 -10.94 -5.29
CA GLU A 137 15.31 -11.72 -4.57
C GLU A 137 16.10 -10.71 -3.74
N TYR A 138 15.65 -10.47 -2.51
CA TYR A 138 16.40 -9.71 -1.54
C TYR A 138 17.73 -10.45 -1.45
N THR A 139 18.79 -9.85 -1.97
CA THR A 139 20.13 -10.21 -1.55
C THR A 139 20.12 -9.92 -0.06
N SER A 140 19.83 -10.96 0.72
CA SER A 140 19.75 -10.87 2.17
C SER A 140 20.93 -10.05 2.66
N LEU A 141 20.74 -9.16 3.61
CA LEU A 141 21.87 -8.43 4.23
C LEU A 141 22.96 -9.41 4.72
N LYS A 142 22.61 -10.67 5.04
CA LYS A 142 23.57 -11.76 5.31
C LYS A 142 24.46 -12.14 4.12
N LYS A 143 23.97 -11.99 2.89
CA LYS A 143 24.71 -12.25 1.64
C LYS A 143 25.56 -11.06 1.19
N MET A 144 25.14 -9.82 1.47
CA MET A 144 25.88 -8.62 1.06
C MET A 144 26.90 -8.12 2.07
N LEU A 145 26.64 -8.31 3.36
CA LEU A 145 27.64 -8.03 4.39
C LEU A 145 28.48 -9.30 4.55
N PRO A 146 29.81 -9.25 4.33
CA PRO A 146 30.67 -10.28 4.84
C PRO A 146 30.61 -10.16 6.37
N PHE A 147 29.64 -10.83 6.99
CA PHE A 147 29.79 -11.25 8.37
C PHE A 147 30.92 -12.28 8.37
N ARG A 148 32.17 -11.81 8.19
CA ARG A 148 33.28 -12.45 8.89
C ARG A 148 32.83 -12.41 10.34
N ARG A 149 32.69 -13.58 10.96
CA ARG A 149 32.78 -13.65 12.41
C ARG A 149 34.12 -13.02 12.74
N VAL A 150 34.11 -11.73 13.06
CA VAL A 150 35.24 -11.10 13.73
C VAL A 150 35.20 -11.80 15.08
N GLU A 151 36.04 -12.82 15.23
CA GLU A 151 36.31 -13.39 16.54
C GLU A 151 36.55 -12.21 17.46
N ASN A 152 35.73 -12.06 18.49
CA ASN A 152 35.84 -10.94 19.39
C ASN A 152 37.28 -10.98 19.94
N PRO A 153 38.08 -9.90 19.77
CA PRO A 153 39.50 -9.93 20.11
C PRO A 153 39.74 -10.23 21.59
N PHE A 154 38.72 -10.04 22.43
CA PHE A 154 38.73 -10.36 23.86
C PHE A 154 38.25 -11.77 24.18
N GLN A 155 37.63 -12.50 23.23
CA GLN A 155 37.11 -13.84 23.46
C GLN A 155 38.24 -14.84 23.75
N ARG A 156 39.39 -14.69 23.08
CA ARG A 156 40.57 -15.51 23.37
C ARG A 156 41.13 -15.23 24.76
N TRP A 157 41.27 -13.95 25.11
CA TRP A 157 41.69 -13.52 26.44
C TRP A 157 40.73 -14.00 27.55
N LEU A 158 39.41 -13.90 27.34
CA LEU A 158 38.40 -14.40 28.29
C LEU A 158 38.48 -15.92 28.47
N MET A 159 38.68 -16.68 27.40
CA MET A 159 38.83 -18.14 27.49
C MET A 159 40.13 -18.54 28.21
N ASP A 160 41.21 -17.78 28.01
CA ASP A 160 42.48 -18.00 28.71
C ASP A 160 42.37 -17.63 30.20
N CYS A 161 41.69 -16.55 30.55
CA CYS A 161 41.37 -16.20 31.93
C CYS A 161 40.48 -17.26 32.60
N ALA A 162 39.45 -17.76 31.91
CA ALA A 162 38.57 -18.79 32.44
C ALA A 162 39.31 -20.11 32.71
N ARG A 163 40.24 -20.50 31.82
CA ARG A 163 41.14 -21.65 32.05
C ARG A 163 42.04 -21.47 33.25
N LEU A 164 42.66 -20.29 33.41
CA LEU A 164 43.53 -19.99 34.55
C LEU A 164 42.78 -20.00 35.87
N LEU A 165 41.50 -19.62 35.86
CA LEU A 165 40.64 -19.60 37.04
C LEU A 165 39.90 -20.94 37.27
N GLY A 166 40.08 -21.94 36.42
CA GLY A 166 39.42 -23.25 36.54
C GLY A 166 37.90 -23.22 36.32
N VAL A 167 37.37 -22.18 35.66
CA VAL A 167 35.94 -22.01 35.41
C VAL A 167 35.62 -22.42 33.98
N GLN A 168 34.66 -23.32 33.79
CA GLN A 168 34.09 -23.58 32.46
C GLN A 168 33.02 -22.53 32.14
N LEU A 169 33.27 -21.71 31.12
CA LEU A 169 32.26 -20.85 30.53
C LEU A 169 31.37 -21.71 29.60
N VAL A 170 30.09 -21.80 29.91
CA VAL A 170 29.04 -22.45 29.09
C VAL A 170 28.44 -21.43 28.13
#